data_AF-A0A5E4HVY9-F1
#
_entry.id   AF-A0A5E4HVY9-F1
#
_cell.length_a   1.000
_cell.length_b   1.000
_cell.length_c   1.000
_cell.angle_alpha   90.00
_cell.angle_beta   90.00
_cell.angle_gamma   90.00
#
_symmetry.space_group_name_H-M   'P 1'
#
loop_
_entity.id
_entity.type
_entity.pdbx_description
1 polymer ?
#
loop_
_entity_poly.entity_id
_entity_poly.type
_entity_poly.pdbx_seq_one_letter_code
_entity_poly.pdbx_strand_id
1 'polypeptide(L)'
;MEEAQKKLGPTILLLFMVGTLLFGAYFYFEQLAATPFYLWLFVPDCPLYAALAGFILLEGWENKTGKKAGALARMAHSPLLRFVIASACALYGSWTIFIFGAYSEFYLGAAQAPVTIALIIGHLGMVLLALLILPKKNEIGWTGLAAALLWLALNTFMDYQLGPLSTHPWLGGPLKIVVEPFTWMAGAAWPLLLYALADASAENKVLVRLRKWVCWD
;
A
#
# COMPACT_ATOMS: atom_id res chain seq x y z
N MET A 1 14.84 -22.53 16.84
CA MET A 1 13.83 -21.90 15.95
C MET A 1 13.73 -20.40 16.16
N GLU A 2 13.59 -19.94 17.41
CA GLU A 2 13.44 -18.50 17.73
C GLU A 2 14.61 -17.63 17.24
N GLU A 3 15.85 -18.13 17.33
CA GLU A 3 17.04 -17.40 16.88
C GLU A 3 17.17 -17.30 15.34
N ALA A 4 16.73 -18.32 14.61
CA ALA A 4 16.68 -18.30 13.15
C ALA A 4 15.58 -17.34 12.66
N GLN A 5 14.40 -17.34 13.30
CA GLN A 5 13.33 -16.37 13.02
C GLN A 5 13.78 -14.92 13.27
N LYS A 6 14.57 -14.67 14.32
CA LYS A 6 15.15 -13.34 14.59
C LYS A 6 16.02 -12.84 13.44
N LYS A 7 16.76 -13.70 12.73
CA LYS A 7 17.62 -13.26 11.61
C LYS A 7 16.92 -13.25 10.24
N LEU A 8 15.94 -14.13 10.02
CA LEU A 8 15.25 -14.24 8.73
C LEU A 8 14.17 -13.17 8.49
N GLY A 9 13.42 -12.75 9.51
CA GLY A 9 12.30 -11.79 9.33
C GLY A 9 12.70 -10.46 8.67
N PRO A 10 13.71 -9.74 9.18
CA PRO A 10 14.15 -8.47 8.60
C PRO A 10 14.71 -8.62 7.21
N THR A 11 15.46 -9.71 6.98
CA THR A 11 16.02 -10.03 5.67
C THR A 11 14.91 -10.22 4.64
N ILE A 12 13.83 -10.94 5.02
CA ILE A 12 12.66 -11.13 4.16
C ILE A 12 11.96 -9.79 3.88
N LEU A 13 11.75 -8.95 4.91
CA LEU A 13 11.12 -7.62 4.73
C LEU A 13 11.97 -6.70 3.84
N LEU A 14 13.29 -6.71 4.01
CA LEU A 14 14.20 -5.94 3.18
C LEU A 14 14.17 -6.42 1.72
N LEU A 15 14.24 -7.74 1.50
CA LEU A 15 14.13 -8.33 0.16
C LEU A 15 12.78 -8.03 -0.48
N PHE A 16 11.69 -8.07 0.30
CA PHE A 16 10.36 -7.67 -0.15
C PHE A 16 10.33 -6.20 -0.59
N MET A 17 10.88 -5.28 0.21
CA MET A 17 10.92 -3.86 -0.14
C MET A 17 11.75 -3.60 -1.40
N VAL A 18 12.96 -4.15 -1.46
CA VAL A 18 13.86 -3.99 -2.61
C VAL A 18 13.22 -4.60 -3.85
N GLY A 19 12.68 -5.82 -3.75
CA GLY A 19 11.99 -6.47 -4.85
C GLY A 19 10.78 -5.67 -5.35
N THR A 20 9.96 -5.15 -4.43
CA THR A 20 8.80 -4.30 -4.74
C THR A 20 9.22 -3.02 -5.48
N LEU A 21 10.27 -2.36 -5.02
CA LEU A 21 10.76 -1.13 -5.64
C LEU A 21 11.39 -1.39 -7.01
N LEU A 22 12.19 -2.45 -7.17
CA LEU A 22 12.81 -2.79 -8.46
C LEU A 22 11.78 -3.23 -9.48
N PHE A 23 10.84 -4.09 -9.07
CA PHE A 23 9.76 -4.53 -9.93
C PHE A 23 8.80 -3.38 -10.27
N GLY A 24 8.51 -2.50 -9.31
CA GLY A 24 7.80 -1.26 -9.55
C GLY A 24 8.52 -0.35 -10.54
N ALA A 25 9.81 -0.12 -10.37
CA ALA A 25 10.61 0.68 -11.29
C ALA A 25 10.60 0.09 -12.71
N TYR A 26 10.62 -1.23 -12.85
CA TYR A 26 10.46 -1.91 -14.14
C TYR A 26 9.08 -1.65 -14.76
N PHE A 27 8.00 -1.81 -13.99
CA PHE A 27 6.63 -1.61 -14.49
C PHE A 27 6.31 -0.16 -14.85
N TYR A 28 6.85 0.79 -14.09
CA TYR A 28 6.60 2.22 -14.25
C TYR A 28 7.72 2.94 -15.02
N PHE A 29 8.70 2.23 -15.61
CA PHE A 29 9.89 2.83 -16.20
C PHE A 29 9.56 3.91 -17.25
N GLU A 30 8.78 3.53 -18.26
CA GLU A 30 8.36 4.44 -19.34
C GLU A 30 7.55 5.61 -18.81
N GLN A 31 6.71 5.35 -17.81
CA GLN A 31 5.87 6.38 -17.20
C GLN A 31 6.68 7.39 -16.38
N LEU A 32 7.65 6.92 -15.61
CA LEU A 32 8.58 7.78 -14.87
C LEU A 32 9.43 8.61 -15.84
N ALA A 33 9.88 8.02 -16.94
CA ALA A 33 10.64 8.73 -17.98
C ALA A 33 9.82 9.84 -18.67
N ALA A 34 8.52 9.63 -18.84
CA ALA A 34 7.61 10.61 -19.44
C ALA A 34 7.09 11.67 -18.45
N THR A 35 7.18 11.41 -17.14
CA THR A 35 6.59 12.27 -16.11
C THR A 35 7.64 13.24 -15.53
N PRO A 36 7.33 14.54 -15.37
CA PRO A 36 8.23 15.47 -14.68
C PRO A 36 8.59 14.99 -13.26
N PHE A 37 9.86 15.15 -12.88
CA PHE A 37 10.39 14.57 -11.63
C PHE A 37 9.63 14.97 -10.35
N TYR A 38 9.05 16.17 -10.31
CA TYR A 38 8.29 16.65 -9.15
C TYR A 38 6.93 15.95 -8.99
N LEU A 39 6.46 15.22 -10.01
CA LEU A 39 5.25 14.39 -9.97
C LEU A 39 5.54 12.91 -9.70
N TRP A 40 6.82 12.51 -9.64
CA TRP A 40 7.19 11.11 -9.47
C TRP A 40 6.65 10.47 -8.20
N LEU A 41 6.32 11.26 -7.18
CA LEU A 41 5.69 10.73 -5.96
C LEU A 41 4.32 10.09 -6.21
N PHE A 42 3.61 10.54 -7.25
CA PHE A 42 2.27 10.08 -7.60
C PHE A 42 2.25 9.03 -8.71
N VAL A 43 3.41 8.61 -9.22
CA VAL A 43 3.49 7.65 -10.32
C VAL A 43 3.52 6.19 -9.83
N PRO A 44 4.43 5.78 -8.93
CA PRO A 44 4.54 4.39 -8.53
C PRO A 44 3.55 4.08 -7.42
N ASP A 45 2.25 4.01 -7.76
CA ASP A 45 1.13 3.72 -6.85
C ASP A 45 1.40 2.55 -5.89
N CYS A 46 1.12 1.32 -6.34
CA CYS A 46 1.22 0.12 -5.51
C CYS A 46 2.63 -0.10 -4.94
N PRO A 47 3.72 0.05 -5.74
CA PRO A 47 5.08 -0.17 -5.26
C PRO A 47 5.50 0.76 -4.12
N LEU A 48 5.12 2.04 -4.17
CA LEU A 48 5.46 3.01 -3.13
C LEU A 48 4.84 2.61 -1.80
N TYR A 49 3.53 2.38 -1.76
CA TYR A 49 2.84 2.10 -0.50
C TYR A 49 3.21 0.73 0.07
N ALA A 50 3.41 -0.28 -0.78
CA ALA A 50 3.91 -1.57 -0.35
C ALA A 50 5.33 -1.47 0.26
N ALA A 51 6.23 -0.70 -0.35
CA ALA A 51 7.57 -0.47 0.19
C ALA A 51 7.54 0.31 1.51
N LEU A 52 6.71 1.37 1.61
CA LEU A 52 6.53 2.14 2.85
C LEU A 52 5.92 1.30 3.98
N ALA A 53 4.97 0.43 3.67
CA ALA A 53 4.41 -0.52 4.65
C ALA A 53 5.47 -1.53 5.11
N GLY A 54 6.28 -2.06 4.18
CA GLY A 54 7.43 -2.92 4.50
C GLY A 54 8.44 -2.21 5.41
N PHE A 55 8.70 -0.92 5.16
CA PHE A 55 9.58 -0.10 5.99
C PHE A 55 9.05 0.06 7.43
N ILE A 56 7.75 0.34 7.59
CA ILE A 56 7.10 0.42 8.91
C ILE A 56 7.28 -0.89 9.68
N LEU A 57 7.15 -2.02 9.00
CA LEU A 57 7.33 -3.33 9.62
C LEU A 57 8.82 -3.57 9.98
N LEU A 58 9.74 -3.22 9.09
CA LEU A 58 11.18 -3.36 9.34
C LEU A 58 11.64 -2.56 10.56
N GLU A 59 11.20 -1.30 10.70
CA GLU A 59 11.49 -0.45 11.85
C GLU A 59 10.86 -0.98 13.15
N GLY A 60 9.64 -1.51 13.07
CA GLY A 60 8.99 -2.18 14.19
C GLY A 60 9.76 -3.38 14.72
N TRP A 61 10.56 -4.05 13.86
CA TRP A 61 11.43 -5.14 14.25
C TRP A 61 12.73 -4.66 14.90
N GLU A 62 13.41 -3.65 14.34
CA GLU A 62 14.69 -3.17 14.87
C GLU A 62 14.60 -2.56 16.26
N ASN A 63 13.47 -1.90 16.59
CA ASN A 63 13.27 -1.31 17.92
C ASN A 63 13.24 -2.34 19.08
N LYS A 64 13.03 -3.64 18.82
CA LYS A 64 13.23 -4.70 19.83
C LYS A 64 14.69 -4.84 20.28
N THR A 65 15.65 -4.33 19.51
CA THR A 65 17.10 -4.44 19.82
C THR A 65 17.63 -3.29 20.68
N GLY A 66 16.78 -2.34 21.10
CA GLY A 66 17.16 -1.24 21.98
C GLY A 66 17.99 -0.13 21.31
N LYS A 67 18.06 -0.11 19.98
CA LYS A 67 18.71 0.98 19.23
C LYS A 67 17.87 2.26 19.29
N LYS A 68 18.52 3.42 19.42
CA LYS A 68 17.82 4.71 19.38
C LYS A 68 17.20 4.92 18.00
N ALA A 69 15.89 5.06 17.95
CA ALA A 69 15.13 5.35 16.74
C ALA A 69 15.60 6.68 16.09
N GLY A 70 16.12 6.57 14.86
CA GLY A 70 16.43 7.73 14.02
C GLY A 70 15.19 8.55 13.65
N ALA A 71 15.36 9.63 12.91
CA ALA A 71 14.23 10.45 12.44
C ALA A 71 13.26 9.64 11.56
N LEU A 72 13.78 8.77 10.69
CA LEU A 72 13.00 7.91 9.81
C LEU A 72 12.16 6.88 10.60
N ALA A 73 12.75 6.25 11.62
CA ALA A 73 12.04 5.37 12.55
C ALA A 73 10.88 6.10 13.24
N ARG A 74 11.10 7.33 13.73
CA ARG A 74 10.05 8.14 14.36
C ARG A 74 8.89 8.46 13.40
N MET A 75 9.19 8.72 12.12
CA MET A 75 8.16 8.91 11.11
C MET A 75 7.37 7.63 10.87
N ALA A 76 8.03 6.48 10.76
CA ALA A 76 7.39 5.17 10.60
C ALA A 76 6.43 4.83 11.76
N HIS A 77 6.71 5.32 12.97
CA HIS A 77 5.84 5.14 14.13
C HIS A 77 4.68 6.14 14.24
N SER A 78 4.60 7.16 13.37
CA SER A 78 3.50 8.11 13.36
C SER A 78 2.17 7.42 13.04
N PRO A 79 1.16 7.46 13.94
CA PRO A 79 -0.15 6.89 13.66
C PRO A 79 -0.80 7.50 12.41
N LEU A 80 -0.60 8.80 12.19
CA LEU A 80 -1.12 9.49 11.01
C LEU A 80 -0.53 8.90 9.73
N LEU A 81 0.79 8.78 9.65
CA LEU A 81 1.47 8.28 8.44
C LEU A 81 1.12 6.81 8.20
N ARG A 82 1.12 6.00 9.25
CA ARG A 82 0.71 4.59 9.19
C ARG A 82 -0.71 4.43 8.69
N PHE A 83 -1.63 5.29 9.13
CA PHE A 83 -3.02 5.24 8.69
C PHE A 83 -3.19 5.64 7.22
N VAL A 84 -2.47 6.65 6.75
CA VAL A 84 -2.45 7.04 5.33
C VAL A 84 -1.91 5.89 4.48
N ILE A 85 -0.77 5.29 4.86
CA ILE A 85 -0.18 4.15 4.13
C ILE A 85 -1.09 2.93 4.18
N ALA A 86 -1.71 2.62 5.31
CA ALA A 86 -2.67 1.52 5.42
C ALA A 86 -3.86 1.73 4.45
N SER A 87 -4.39 2.94 4.41
CA SER A 87 -5.51 3.29 3.52
C SER A 87 -5.13 3.16 2.05
N ALA A 88 -3.93 3.62 1.68
CA ALA A 88 -3.41 3.46 0.33
C ALA A 88 -3.16 1.99 -0.03
N CYS A 89 -2.54 1.20 0.86
CA CYS A 89 -2.36 -0.24 0.65
C CYS A 89 -3.68 -0.98 0.44
N ALA A 90 -4.72 -0.64 1.22
CA ALA A 90 -6.04 -1.23 1.06
C ALA A 90 -6.70 -0.82 -0.26
N LEU A 91 -6.64 0.47 -0.62
CA LEU A 91 -7.12 0.99 -1.90
C LEU A 91 -6.43 0.28 -3.06
N TYR A 92 -5.13 0.47 -3.22
CA TYR A 92 -4.39 -0.03 -4.39
C TYR A 92 -4.36 -1.56 -4.45
N GLY A 93 -4.27 -2.23 -3.30
CA GLY A 93 -4.37 -3.68 -3.21
C GLY A 93 -5.71 -4.21 -3.74
N SER A 94 -6.82 -3.70 -3.22
CA SER A 94 -8.15 -4.14 -3.65
C SER A 94 -8.52 -3.67 -5.07
N TRP A 95 -8.08 -2.47 -5.45
CA TRP A 95 -8.31 -1.90 -6.77
C TRP A 95 -7.69 -2.77 -7.86
N THR A 96 -6.43 -3.20 -7.71
CA THR A 96 -5.78 -4.05 -8.73
C THR A 96 -6.47 -5.41 -8.86
N ILE A 97 -6.88 -6.01 -7.73
CA ILE A 97 -7.64 -7.27 -7.74
C ILE A 97 -8.96 -7.08 -8.49
N PHE A 98 -9.66 -5.98 -8.22
CA PHE A 98 -10.90 -5.64 -8.92
C PHE A 98 -10.67 -5.48 -10.43
N ILE A 99 -9.65 -4.71 -10.85
CA ILE A 99 -9.34 -4.49 -12.26
C ILE A 99 -9.01 -5.81 -12.97
N PHE A 100 -8.16 -6.65 -12.39
CA PHE A 100 -7.83 -7.94 -13.00
C PHE A 100 -9.01 -8.91 -13.03
N GLY A 101 -9.92 -8.85 -12.06
CA GLY A 101 -11.16 -9.62 -12.10
C GLY A 101 -12.11 -9.13 -13.18
N ALA A 102 -12.38 -7.81 -13.20
CA ALA A 102 -13.32 -7.16 -14.11
C ALA A 102 -12.86 -7.24 -15.58
N TYR A 103 -11.54 -7.24 -15.83
CA TYR A 103 -10.93 -7.33 -17.16
C TYR A 103 -10.12 -8.61 -17.32
N SER A 104 -10.59 -9.71 -16.71
CA SER A 104 -9.91 -11.00 -16.70
C SER A 104 -9.59 -11.56 -18.09
N GLU A 105 -10.43 -11.29 -19.10
CA GLU A 105 -10.15 -11.72 -20.49
C GLU A 105 -8.85 -11.11 -21.04
N PHE A 106 -8.50 -9.89 -20.62
CA PHE A 106 -7.28 -9.20 -21.03
C PHE A 106 -6.07 -9.63 -20.19
N TYR A 107 -6.25 -9.78 -18.88
CA TYR A 107 -5.16 -10.00 -17.94
C TYR A 107 -4.86 -11.48 -17.62
N LEU A 108 -5.81 -12.40 -17.80
CA LEU A 108 -5.67 -13.83 -17.52
C LEU A 108 -5.57 -14.68 -18.79
N GLY A 109 -5.23 -14.07 -19.94
CA GLY A 109 -4.79 -14.81 -21.12
C GLY A 109 -3.53 -15.64 -20.84
N ALA A 110 -3.32 -16.74 -21.57
CA ALA A 110 -2.30 -17.74 -21.25
C ALA A 110 -0.86 -17.17 -21.13
N ALA A 111 -0.52 -16.12 -21.89
CA ALA A 111 0.80 -15.51 -21.84
C ALA A 111 0.99 -14.58 -20.63
N GLN A 112 -0.08 -13.94 -20.15
CA GLN A 112 -0.05 -12.95 -19.07
C GLN A 112 -0.41 -13.54 -17.71
N ALA A 113 -1.16 -14.66 -17.70
CA ALA A 113 -1.70 -15.26 -16.50
C ALA A 113 -0.67 -15.50 -15.38
N PRO A 114 0.55 -16.02 -15.62
CA PRO A 114 1.51 -16.22 -14.54
C PRO A 114 1.89 -14.92 -13.81
N VAL A 115 2.15 -13.85 -14.57
CA VAL A 115 2.50 -12.53 -14.01
C VAL A 115 1.29 -11.93 -13.30
N THR A 116 0.10 -11.99 -13.93
CA THR A 116 -1.13 -11.48 -13.34
C THR A 116 -1.48 -12.18 -12.02
N ILE A 117 -1.35 -13.51 -11.94
CA ILE A 117 -1.58 -14.26 -10.70
C ILE A 117 -0.59 -13.84 -9.62
N ALA A 118 0.70 -13.71 -9.95
CA ALA A 118 1.71 -13.23 -9.01
C ALA A 118 1.37 -11.82 -8.50
N LEU A 119 0.91 -10.93 -9.39
CA LEU A 119 0.44 -9.60 -9.02
C LEU A 119 -0.79 -9.67 -8.10
N ILE A 120 -1.81 -10.48 -8.40
CA ILE A 120 -3.00 -10.64 -7.55
C ILE A 120 -2.57 -11.05 -6.14
N ILE A 121 -1.68 -12.03 -6.01
CA ILE A 121 -1.17 -12.49 -4.72
C ILE A 121 -0.44 -11.36 -3.98
N GLY A 122 0.42 -10.60 -4.67
CA GLY A 122 1.10 -9.45 -4.10
C GLY A 122 0.14 -8.37 -3.58
N HIS A 123 -0.95 -8.10 -4.32
CA HIS A 123 -1.95 -7.10 -3.97
C HIS A 123 -2.87 -7.56 -2.82
N LEU A 124 -3.17 -8.86 -2.73
CA LEU A 124 -3.76 -9.46 -1.52
C LEU A 124 -2.84 -9.25 -0.31
N GLY A 125 -1.53 -9.41 -0.52
CA GLY A 125 -0.50 -9.08 0.45
C GLY A 125 -0.57 -7.62 0.91
N MET A 126 -0.81 -6.66 0.01
CA MET A 126 -0.98 -5.24 0.38
C MET A 126 -2.20 -5.00 1.26
N VAL A 127 -3.34 -5.64 0.97
CA VAL A 127 -4.52 -5.55 1.84
C VAL A 127 -4.21 -6.09 3.24
N LEU A 128 -3.45 -7.19 3.32
CA LEU A 128 -2.99 -7.72 4.61
C LEU A 128 -2.03 -6.75 5.31
N LEU A 129 -1.07 -6.15 4.58
CA LEU A 129 -0.16 -5.15 5.12
C LEU A 129 -0.93 -3.98 5.75
N ALA A 130 -1.98 -3.49 5.07
CA ALA A 130 -2.84 -2.43 5.60
C ALA A 130 -3.39 -2.78 6.99
N LEU A 131 -3.90 -4.00 7.16
CA LEU A 131 -4.41 -4.48 8.45
C LEU A 131 -3.28 -4.65 9.49
N LEU A 132 -2.10 -5.10 9.08
CA LEU A 132 -0.97 -5.28 10.01
C LEU A 132 -0.47 -3.96 10.57
N ILE A 133 -0.39 -2.91 9.75
CA ILE A 133 0.12 -1.59 10.16
C ILE A 133 -0.96 -0.65 10.71
N LEU A 134 -2.24 -1.03 10.68
CA LEU A 134 -3.37 -0.21 11.12
C LEU A 134 -3.22 0.22 12.60
N PRO A 135 -3.14 1.54 12.90
CA PRO A 135 -3.13 2.04 14.27
C PRO A 135 -4.49 1.91 14.97
N LYS A 136 -4.54 2.12 16.28
CA LYS A 136 -5.81 2.14 17.03
C LYS A 136 -6.62 3.40 16.71
N LYS A 137 -7.95 3.35 16.83
CA LYS A 137 -8.83 4.46 16.44
C LYS A 137 -8.51 5.77 17.17
N ASN A 138 -8.22 5.67 18.47
CA ASN A 138 -7.84 6.81 19.31
C ASN A 138 -6.50 7.44 18.92
N GLU A 139 -5.60 6.68 18.29
CA GLU A 139 -4.32 7.19 17.77
C GLU A 139 -4.48 7.87 16.41
N ILE A 140 -5.43 7.41 15.59
CA ILE A 140 -5.73 7.98 14.27
C ILE A 140 -6.40 9.34 14.42
N GLY A 141 -7.49 9.38 15.22
CA GLY A 141 -8.35 10.55 15.37
C GLY A 141 -8.97 11.04 14.06
N TRP A 142 -9.71 12.15 14.12
CA TRP A 142 -10.29 12.77 12.93
C TRP A 142 -9.24 13.35 11.99
N THR A 143 -8.08 13.76 12.52
CA THR A 143 -6.96 14.29 11.74
C THR A 143 -6.36 13.22 10.83
N GLY A 144 -6.14 12.00 11.32
CA GLY A 144 -5.65 10.90 10.51
C GLY A 144 -6.64 10.51 9.41
N LEU A 145 -7.93 10.46 9.75
CA LEU A 145 -8.98 10.20 8.77
C LEU A 145 -9.03 11.26 7.66
N ALA A 146 -9.04 12.55 8.04
CA ALA A 146 -9.03 13.65 7.08
C ALA A 146 -7.77 13.62 6.19
N ALA A 147 -6.60 13.36 6.78
CA ALA A 147 -5.34 13.25 6.03
C ALA A 147 -5.38 12.13 4.99
N ALA A 148 -5.89 10.95 5.35
CA ALA A 148 -6.02 9.83 4.42
C ALA A 148 -7.01 10.13 3.28
N LEU A 149 -8.17 10.70 3.60
CA LEU A 149 -9.16 11.09 2.60
C LEU A 149 -8.61 12.13 1.62
N LEU A 150 -7.96 13.19 2.13
CA LEU A 150 -7.37 14.24 1.30
C LEU A 150 -6.20 13.71 0.46
N TRP A 151 -5.36 12.85 1.03
CA TRP A 151 -4.24 12.27 0.32
C TRP A 151 -4.69 11.38 -0.83
N LEU A 152 -5.65 10.47 -0.60
CA LEU A 152 -6.16 9.59 -1.66
C LEU A 152 -6.99 10.33 -2.71
N ALA A 153 -7.74 11.36 -2.31
CA ALA A 153 -8.39 12.28 -3.24
C ALA A 153 -7.39 13.02 -4.12
N LEU A 154 -6.27 13.49 -3.53
CA LEU A 154 -5.19 14.10 -4.29
C LEU A 154 -4.58 13.11 -5.28
N ASN A 155 -4.23 11.89 -4.87
CA ASN A 155 -3.68 10.87 -5.79
C ASN A 155 -4.65 10.62 -6.95
N THR A 156 -5.93 10.41 -6.66
CA THR A 156 -6.95 10.18 -7.70
C THR A 156 -7.09 11.40 -8.64
N PHE A 157 -6.99 12.62 -8.10
CA PHE A 157 -6.95 13.82 -8.93
C PHE A 157 -5.73 13.85 -9.86
N MET A 158 -4.54 13.55 -9.33
CA MET A 158 -3.30 13.50 -10.13
C MET A 158 -3.40 12.45 -11.25
N ASP A 159 -4.03 11.31 -10.96
CA ASP A 159 -4.17 10.20 -11.91
C ASP A 159 -5.11 10.53 -13.08
N TYR A 160 -6.25 11.14 -12.80
CA TYR A 160 -7.34 11.22 -13.79
C TYR A 160 -7.62 12.63 -14.32
N GLN A 161 -7.25 13.69 -13.60
CA GLN A 161 -7.72 15.07 -13.88
C GLN A 161 -6.66 16.03 -14.42
N LEU A 162 -5.39 15.64 -14.50
CA LEU A 162 -4.31 16.50 -15.01
C LEU A 162 -4.15 16.47 -16.55
N GLY A 163 -5.06 15.79 -17.26
CA GLY A 163 -5.02 15.71 -18.72
C GLY A 163 -3.72 15.08 -19.21
N PRO A 164 -2.91 15.76 -20.05
CA PRO A 164 -1.62 15.21 -20.51
C PRO A 164 -0.59 14.94 -19.41
N LEU A 165 -0.77 15.54 -18.22
CA LEU A 165 0.12 15.37 -17.07
C LEU A 165 -0.39 14.32 -16.06
N SER A 166 -1.43 13.57 -16.42
CA SER A 166 -1.97 12.50 -15.59
C SER A 166 -0.91 11.47 -15.21
N THR A 167 -0.89 11.08 -13.93
CA THR A 167 0.11 10.18 -13.34
C THR A 167 -0.27 8.71 -13.36
N HIS A 168 -1.41 8.36 -13.97
CA HIS A 168 -1.82 6.98 -14.24
C HIS A 168 -1.65 6.66 -15.74
N PRO A 169 -1.26 5.42 -16.12
CA PRO A 169 -1.22 5.01 -17.51
C PRO A 169 -2.54 5.30 -18.23
N TRP A 170 -2.48 5.70 -19.50
CA TRP A 170 -3.67 6.03 -20.27
C TRP A 170 -4.61 4.82 -20.35
N LEU A 171 -5.70 4.87 -19.60
CA LEU A 171 -6.82 3.95 -19.77
C LEU A 171 -7.61 4.44 -20.98
N GLY A 172 -7.85 3.57 -21.96
CA GLY A 172 -8.70 3.91 -23.10
C GLY A 172 -10.05 4.46 -22.65
N GLY A 173 -10.66 5.34 -23.46
CA GLY A 173 -11.88 6.10 -23.10
C GLY A 173 -12.99 5.28 -22.39
N PRO A 174 -13.39 4.09 -22.89
CA PRO A 174 -14.41 3.27 -22.23
C PRO A 174 -14.03 2.76 -20.84
N LEU A 175 -12.74 2.50 -20.61
CA LEU A 175 -12.22 1.99 -19.34
C LEU A 175 -12.16 3.11 -18.29
N LYS A 176 -11.79 4.33 -18.68
CA LYS A 176 -11.72 5.49 -17.78
C LYS A 176 -13.08 5.80 -17.12
N ILE A 177 -14.19 5.70 -17.86
CA ILE A 177 -15.55 6.01 -17.36
C ILE A 177 -15.97 5.11 -16.18
N VAL A 178 -15.44 3.89 -16.11
CA VAL A 178 -15.74 2.94 -15.01
C VAL A 178 -14.70 3.05 -13.91
N VAL A 179 -13.43 3.09 -14.29
CA VAL A 179 -12.32 3.00 -13.35
C VAL A 179 -12.17 4.25 -12.50
N GLU A 180 -12.33 5.45 -13.08
CA GLU A 180 -12.17 6.69 -12.33
C GLU A 180 -13.21 6.83 -11.19
N PRO A 181 -14.54 6.71 -11.44
CA PRO A 181 -15.52 6.77 -10.35
C PRO A 181 -15.30 5.69 -9.30
N PHE A 182 -14.90 4.48 -9.73
CA PHE A 182 -14.56 3.41 -8.80
C PHE A 182 -13.38 3.80 -7.90
N THR A 183 -12.31 4.37 -8.46
CA THR A 183 -11.15 4.83 -7.69
C THR A 183 -11.54 5.90 -6.66
N TRP A 184 -12.36 6.89 -7.05
CA TRP A 184 -12.88 7.90 -6.12
C TRP A 184 -13.68 7.28 -4.98
N MET A 185 -14.62 6.38 -5.29
CA MET A 185 -15.44 5.72 -4.28
C MET A 185 -14.59 4.85 -3.35
N ALA A 186 -13.66 4.05 -3.90
CA ALA A 186 -12.77 3.21 -3.12
C ALA A 186 -11.81 4.06 -2.25
N GLY A 187 -11.30 5.17 -2.78
CA GLY A 187 -10.44 6.10 -2.06
C GLY A 187 -11.13 6.79 -0.88
N ALA A 188 -12.45 6.96 -0.92
CA ALA A 188 -13.23 7.39 0.24
C ALA A 188 -13.62 6.23 1.17
N ALA A 189 -14.03 5.09 0.60
CA ALA A 189 -14.55 3.95 1.35
C ALA A 189 -13.47 3.29 2.24
N TRP A 190 -12.24 3.14 1.76
CA TRP A 190 -11.18 2.44 2.50
C TRP A 190 -10.74 3.18 3.77
N PRO A 191 -10.42 4.49 3.76
CA PRO A 191 -10.16 5.23 4.99
C PRO A 191 -11.30 5.13 5.99
N LEU A 192 -12.56 5.26 5.54
CA LEU A 192 -13.74 5.17 6.40
C LEU A 192 -13.89 3.78 7.02
N LEU A 193 -13.74 2.73 6.22
CA LEU A 193 -13.84 1.34 6.66
C LEU A 193 -12.72 0.99 7.64
N LEU A 194 -11.47 1.34 7.33
CA LEU A 194 -10.33 1.09 8.23
C LEU A 194 -10.46 1.86 9.54
N TYR A 195 -10.95 3.11 9.50
CA TYR A 195 -11.21 3.88 10.71
C TYR A 195 -12.32 3.27 11.57
N ALA A 196 -13.36 2.71 10.94
CA ALA A 196 -14.44 2.01 11.65
C ALA A 196 -13.96 0.67 12.25
N LEU A 197 -13.06 -0.03 11.56
CA LEU A 197 -12.53 -1.34 11.96
C LEU A 197 -11.28 -1.27 12.85
N ALA A 198 -10.70 -0.08 13.09
CA ALA A 198 -9.41 0.07 13.76
C ALA A 198 -9.35 -0.63 15.14
N ASP A 199 -10.37 -0.47 15.97
CA ASP A 199 -10.40 -1.09 17.31
C ASP A 199 -10.64 -2.61 17.22
N ALA A 200 -11.59 -3.04 16.38
CA ALA A 200 -11.85 -4.47 16.13
C ALA A 200 -10.61 -5.19 15.57
N SER A 201 -9.83 -4.52 14.72
CA SER A 201 -8.57 -5.03 14.20
C SER A 201 -7.50 -5.14 15.29
N ALA A 202 -7.49 -4.23 16.27
CA ALA A 202 -6.56 -4.28 17.39
C ALA A 202 -6.86 -5.43 18.37
N GLU A 203 -8.13 -5.83 18.47
CA GLU A 203 -8.58 -6.92 19.37
C GLU A 203 -8.60 -8.30 18.69
N ASN A 204 -8.49 -8.36 17.36
CA ASN A 204 -8.54 -9.61 16.62
C ASN A 204 -7.34 -10.52 16.95
N LYS A 205 -7.61 -11.69 17.56
CA LYS A 205 -6.57 -12.64 18.01
C LYS A 205 -5.60 -13.09 16.91
N VAL A 206 -6.10 -13.26 15.67
CA VAL A 206 -5.26 -13.66 14.53
C VAL A 206 -4.34 -12.52 14.14
N LEU A 207 -4.88 -11.31 13.98
CA LEU A 207 -4.06 -10.14 13.65
C LEU A 207 -3.08 -9.79 14.75
N VAL A 208 -3.46 -9.91 16.02
CA VAL A 208 -2.54 -9.73 17.17
C VAL A 208 -1.42 -10.75 17.10
N ARG A 209 -1.72 -12.03 16.80
CA ARG A 209 -0.69 -13.06 16.64
C ARG A 209 0.21 -12.80 15.44
N LEU A 210 -0.36 -12.40 14.31
CA LEU A 210 0.40 -12.07 13.10
C LEU A 210 1.28 -10.84 13.31
N ARG A 211 0.77 -9.79 13.97
CA ARG A 211 1.57 -8.66 14.43
C ARG A 211 2.71 -9.18 15.31
N LYS A 212 2.48 -9.95 16.37
CA LYS A 212 3.59 -10.55 17.16
C LYS A 212 4.65 -11.29 16.36
N TRP A 213 4.23 -12.00 15.31
CA TRP A 213 5.11 -12.71 14.41
C TRP A 213 5.89 -11.81 13.45
N VAL A 214 5.26 -10.73 12.97
CA VAL A 214 5.81 -9.82 11.96
C VAL A 214 6.42 -8.60 12.65
N CYS A 215 5.65 -7.89 13.48
CA CYS A 215 6.02 -6.75 14.31
C CYS A 215 5.14 -6.59 15.58
N TRP A 216 5.80 -6.39 16.72
CA TRP A 216 5.27 -5.89 18.02
C TRP A 216 4.91 -6.96 19.04
N ASP A 217 5.52 -6.83 20.23
CA ASP A 217 5.57 -7.73 21.40
C ASP A 217 6.47 -8.96 21.25
#